data_AF-A0A920FJD7-F1
#
_entry.id   AF-A0A920FJD7-F1
#
_cell.length_a   1.000
_cell.length_b   1.000
_cell.length_c   1.000
_cell.angle_alpha   90.00
_cell.angle_beta   90.00
_cell.angle_gamma   90.00
#
_symmetry.space_group_name_H-M   'P 1'
#
loop_
_entity.id
_entity.type
_entity.pdbx_description
1 polymer ?
#
loop_
_entity_poly.entity_id
_entity_poly.type
_entity_poly.pdbx_seq_one_letter_code
_entity_poly.pdbx_strand_id
1 'polypeptide(L)'
;MRYDLPEGETMLPRFSGKDSLIREAQPGELDIFGQDVPDYEPSHELYLGGEGMICTADGYCDFLRMLLNNGELNGYRMLNPETIADLTSPHTNWITHMATMDITYG
;
A
#
# COMPACT_ATOMS: atom_id res chain seq x y z
N MET A 1 7.19 -12.00 -12.70
CA MET A 1 6.84 -10.69 -13.28
C MET A 1 8.08 -9.81 -13.15
N ARG A 2 8.58 -9.21 -14.24
CA ARG A 2 9.75 -8.32 -14.21
C ARG A 2 9.25 -6.88 -14.26
N TYR A 3 9.71 -6.05 -13.32
CA TYR A 3 9.34 -4.63 -13.23
C TYR A 3 10.39 -3.71 -13.87
N ASP A 4 11.60 -4.23 -14.10
CA ASP A 4 12.68 -3.48 -14.73
C ASP A 4 12.54 -3.52 -16.25
N LEU A 5 12.72 -2.36 -16.87
CA LEU A 5 12.87 -2.25 -18.31
C LEU A 5 14.20 -2.92 -18.70
N PRO A 6 14.21 -3.97 -19.53
CA PRO A 6 15.43 -4.62 -19.95
C PRO A 6 16.40 -3.65 -20.62
N GLU A 7 17.69 -3.86 -20.41
CA GLU A 7 18.73 -3.01 -20.98
C GLU A 7 18.62 -2.99 -22.52
N GLY A 8 18.38 -1.80 -23.08
CA GLY A 8 18.18 -1.60 -24.53
C GLY A 8 16.70 -1.56 -24.99
N GLU A 9 15.73 -1.76 -24.09
CA GLU A 9 14.32 -1.55 -24.42
C GLU A 9 13.91 -0.09 -24.19
N THR A 10 13.06 0.44 -25.06
CA THR A 10 12.51 1.80 -24.94
C THR A 10 11.04 1.68 -24.58
N MET A 11 10.63 2.31 -23.48
CA MET A 11 9.21 2.40 -23.13
C MET A 11 8.43 3.18 -24.19
N LEU A 12 7.14 2.88 -24.30
CA LEU A 12 6.22 3.74 -25.03
C LEU A 12 6.26 5.17 -24.46
N PRO A 13 6.16 6.20 -25.31
CA PRO A 13 6.10 7.58 -24.85
C PRO A 13 4.91 7.75 -23.90
N ARG A 14 5.16 8.43 -22.78
CA ARG A 14 4.15 8.72 -21.77
C ARG A 14 3.52 10.07 -22.09
N PHE A 15 2.20 10.20 -21.94
CA PHE A 15 1.48 11.44 -22.19
C PHE A 15 0.85 11.96 -20.89
N SER A 16 0.88 13.28 -20.72
CA SER A 16 0.34 14.02 -19.58
C SER A 16 -0.75 14.98 -20.04
N GLY A 17 -1.80 15.12 -19.22
CA GLY A 17 -2.93 16.02 -19.43
C GLY A 17 -3.01 17.16 -18.40
N LYS A 18 -1.94 17.39 -17.63
CA LYS A 18 -1.92 18.29 -16.45
C LYS A 18 -2.41 19.72 -16.75
N ASP A 19 -2.18 20.21 -17.97
CA ASP A 19 -2.54 21.56 -18.41
C ASP A 19 -3.72 21.60 -19.38
N SER A 20 -4.63 20.60 -19.31
CA SER A 20 -5.75 20.42 -20.27
C SER A 20 -5.33 20.20 -21.73
N LEU A 21 -4.04 19.95 -21.99
CA LEU A 21 -3.48 19.59 -23.28
C LEU A 21 -2.80 18.23 -23.17
N ILE A 22 -3.02 17.35 -24.14
CA ILE A 22 -2.30 16.08 -24.24
C ILE A 22 -0.94 16.34 -24.89
N ARG A 23 0.14 16.15 -24.13
CA ARG A 23 1.52 16.25 -24.60
C ARG A 23 2.39 15.17 -23.97
N GLU A 24 3.60 14.98 -24.49
CA GLU A 24 4.58 14.13 -23.82
C GLU A 24 4.77 14.60 -22.37
N ALA A 25 4.76 13.62 -21.46
CA ALA A 25 4.88 13.86 -20.03
C ALA A 25 6.29 14.32 -19.71
N GLN A 26 6.40 15.45 -19.01
CA GLN A 26 7.67 15.85 -18.44
C GLN A 26 8.01 14.96 -17.24
N PRO A 27 9.31 14.79 -16.91
CA PRO A 27 9.72 14.11 -15.70
C PRO A 27 8.97 14.65 -14.47
N GLY A 28 8.36 13.75 -13.69
CA GLY A 28 7.59 14.09 -12.48
C GLY A 28 6.11 14.46 -12.70
N GLU A 29 5.59 14.53 -13.93
CA GLU A 29 4.17 14.87 -14.15
C GLU A 29 3.19 13.72 -13.89
N LEU A 30 3.66 12.48 -13.99
CA LEU A 30 2.86 11.28 -13.77
C LEU A 30 3.18 10.64 -12.42
N ASP A 31 3.64 11.44 -11.47
CA ASP A 31 3.86 10.99 -10.11
C ASP A 31 2.51 10.74 -9.45
N ILE A 32 2.21 9.46 -9.21
CA ILE A 32 0.94 9.01 -8.65
C ILE A 32 0.76 9.45 -7.19
N PHE A 33 1.83 9.89 -6.51
CA PHE A 33 1.80 10.30 -5.11
C PHE A 33 1.97 11.81 -4.87
N GLY A 34 2.07 12.63 -5.94
CA GLY A 34 2.17 14.09 -5.82
C GLY A 34 3.59 14.61 -5.60
N GLN A 35 3.75 15.85 -5.13
CA GLN A 35 5.07 16.53 -5.02
C GLN A 35 5.82 16.25 -3.72
N ASP A 36 5.18 15.63 -2.72
CA ASP A 36 5.77 15.38 -1.39
C ASP A 36 6.32 13.96 -1.23
N VAL A 37 6.62 13.28 -2.35
CA VAL A 37 7.29 11.97 -2.31
C VAL A 37 8.77 12.08 -2.59
N PRO A 38 9.58 11.15 -2.04
CA PRO A 38 10.99 11.05 -2.38
C PRO A 38 11.17 10.93 -3.89
N ASP A 39 12.23 11.53 -4.41
CA ASP A 39 12.57 11.38 -5.82
C ASP A 39 12.84 9.89 -6.17
N TYR A 40 12.63 9.55 -7.44
CA TYR A 40 12.83 8.19 -7.94
C TYR A 40 14.28 7.94 -8.41
N GLU A 41 15.25 8.68 -7.86
CA GLU A 41 16.63 8.49 -8.27
C GLU A 41 17.15 7.12 -7.79
N PRO A 42 17.72 6.27 -8.66
CA PRO A 42 18.12 4.91 -8.29
C PRO A 42 19.15 4.83 -7.15
N SER A 43 19.86 5.92 -6.88
CA SER A 43 20.81 6.02 -5.75
C SER A 43 20.15 6.26 -4.40
N HIS A 44 18.87 6.65 -4.37
CA HIS A 44 18.15 6.90 -3.12
C HIS A 44 17.40 5.65 -2.69
N GLU A 45 17.65 5.21 -1.45
CA GLU A 45 16.90 4.12 -0.85
C GLU A 45 15.51 4.60 -0.45
N LEU A 46 14.49 4.05 -1.11
CA LEU A 46 13.09 4.37 -0.86
C LEU A 46 12.42 3.23 -0.07
N TYR A 47 11.92 3.54 1.13
CA TYR A 47 11.15 2.63 1.96
C TYR A 47 9.71 3.15 2.12
N LEU A 48 8.76 2.44 1.52
CA LEU A 48 7.33 2.78 1.59
C LEU A 48 6.65 1.91 2.65
N GLY A 49 5.81 2.52 3.49
CA GLY A 49 5.08 1.81 4.56
C GLY A 49 3.74 1.23 4.11
N GLY A 50 3.10 1.82 3.09
CA GLY A 50 1.77 1.42 2.61
C GLY A 50 1.80 0.53 1.36
N GLU A 51 2.93 0.48 0.64
CA GLU A 51 3.08 -0.24 -0.62
C GLU A 51 4.57 -0.53 -0.88
N GLY A 52 4.92 -1.06 -2.05
CA GLY A 52 6.32 -1.24 -2.46
C GLY A 52 7.03 -2.47 -1.88
N MET A 53 6.41 -3.19 -0.95
CA MET A 53 6.97 -4.46 -0.45
C MET A 53 6.92 -5.54 -1.53
N ILE A 54 8.10 -6.02 -1.94
CA ILE A 54 8.24 -7.15 -2.86
C ILE A 54 8.53 -8.41 -2.04
N CYS A 55 7.66 -9.41 -2.15
CA CYS A 55 7.86 -10.72 -1.52
C CYS A 55 7.38 -11.86 -2.43
N THR A 56 7.80 -13.09 -2.11
CA THR A 56 7.25 -14.29 -2.75
C THR A 56 5.84 -14.56 -2.21
N ALA A 57 5.02 -15.28 -2.97
CA ALA A 57 3.70 -15.70 -2.52
C ALA A 57 3.79 -16.49 -1.19
N ASP A 58 4.78 -17.37 -1.07
CA ASP A 58 5.02 -18.15 0.15
C ASP A 58 5.34 -17.25 1.35
N GLY A 59 6.19 -16.23 1.16
CA GLY A 59 6.52 -15.26 2.20
C GLY A 59 5.30 -14.46 2.66
N TYR A 60 4.41 -14.08 1.74
CA TYR A 60 3.15 -13.43 2.10
C TYR A 60 2.22 -14.39 2.85
N CYS A 61 2.16 -15.67 2.46
CA CYS A 61 1.39 -16.67 3.19
C CYS A 61 1.91 -16.87 4.62
N ASP A 62 3.22 -16.79 4.86
CA ASP A 62 3.79 -16.88 6.20
C ASP A 62 3.39 -15.70 7.09
N PHE A 63 3.34 -14.48 6.54
CA PHE A 63 2.79 -13.32 7.23
C PHE A 63 1.32 -13.53 7.62
N LEU A 64 0.49 -14.04 6.70
CA LEU A 64 -0.91 -14.34 6.99
C LEU A 64 -1.06 -15.44 8.06
N ARG A 65 -0.24 -16.50 8.01
CA ARG A 65 -0.24 -17.56 9.02
C ARG A 65 0.12 -17.01 10.41
N MET A 66 1.08 -16.10 10.50
CA MET A 66 1.44 -15.44 11.76
C MET A 66 0.24 -14.71 12.37
N LEU A 67 -0.53 -13.96 11.57
CA LEU A 67 -1.74 -13.28 12.04
C LEU A 67 -2.83 -14.27 12.46
N LEU A 68 -3.07 -15.32 11.67
CA LEU A 68 -4.08 -16.34 11.93
C LEU A 68 -3.76 -17.17 13.18
N ASN A 69 -2.49 -17.36 13.50
CA ASN A 69 -2.01 -18.10 14.67
C ASN A 69 -1.72 -17.18 15.87
N ASN A 70 -2.53 -16.14 16.06
CA ASN A 70 -2.44 -15.21 17.20
C ASN A 70 -1.05 -14.60 17.41
N GLY A 71 -0.32 -14.31 16.33
CA GLY A 71 1.00 -13.68 16.39
C GLY A 71 2.17 -14.65 16.48
N GLU A 72 1.95 -15.94 16.20
CA GLU A 72 2.99 -16.97 16.20
C GLU A 72 3.24 -17.56 14.80
N LEU A 73 4.49 -17.78 14.46
CA LEU A 73 4.88 -18.52 13.26
C LEU A 73 5.97 -19.53 13.62
N ASN A 74 5.76 -20.80 13.28
CA ASN A 74 6.73 -21.88 13.49
C ASN A 74 7.27 -21.99 14.94
N GLY A 75 6.44 -21.77 15.96
CA GLY A 75 6.87 -21.81 17.37
C GLY A 75 7.47 -20.49 17.88
N TYR A 76 7.65 -19.48 17.02
CA TYR A 76 8.20 -18.18 17.40
C TYR A 76 7.11 -17.13 17.52
N ARG A 77 7.10 -16.46 18.67
CA ARG A 77 6.19 -15.35 19.00
C ARG A 77 6.69 -14.06 18.35
N MET A 78 5.96 -13.57 17.35
CA MET A 78 6.24 -12.30 16.68
C MET A 78 5.42 -11.15 17.28
N LEU A 79 4.14 -11.42 17.57
CA LEU A 79 3.22 -10.46 18.18
C LEU A 79 2.50 -11.10 19.37
N ASN A 80 2.22 -10.30 20.40
CA ASN A 80 1.44 -10.75 21.54
C ASN A 80 -0.03 -11.01 21.10
N PRO A 81 -0.72 -12.01 21.68
CA PRO A 81 -2.12 -12.29 21.36
C PRO A 81 -3.03 -11.07 21.55
N GLU A 82 -2.76 -10.23 22.55
CA GLU A 82 -3.51 -9.00 22.82
C GLU A 82 -3.35 -7.98 21.69
N THR A 83 -2.15 -7.90 21.08
CA THR A 83 -1.89 -7.03 19.93
C THR A 83 -2.71 -7.46 18.71
N ILE A 84 -2.87 -8.76 18.47
CA ILE A 84 -3.71 -9.27 17.38
C ILE A 84 -5.18 -8.99 17.65
N ALA A 85 -5.62 -9.16 18.90
CA ALA A 85 -6.99 -8.86 19.30
C ALA A 85 -7.32 -7.37 19.12
N ASP A 86 -6.38 -6.50 19.49
CA ASP A 86 -6.50 -5.06 19.27
C ASP A 86 -6.53 -4.76 17.77
N LEU A 87 -5.53 -5.20 16.99
CA LEU A 87 -5.41 -4.99 15.53
C LEU A 87 -6.68 -5.36 14.76
N THR A 88 -7.34 -6.45 15.14
CA THR A 88 -8.55 -6.96 14.47
C THR A 88 -9.85 -6.36 15.00
N SER A 89 -9.77 -5.49 16.01
CA SER A 89 -10.93 -4.80 16.56
C SER A 89 -11.40 -3.65 15.65
N PRO A 90 -12.67 -3.22 15.77
CA PRO A 90 -13.14 -2.04 15.05
C PRO A 90 -12.49 -0.76 15.61
N HIS A 91 -11.73 -0.05 14.77
CA HIS A 91 -11.07 1.22 15.16
C HIS A 91 -11.71 2.47 14.55
N THR A 92 -12.58 2.30 13.55
CA THR A 92 -13.31 3.40 12.91
C THR A 92 -14.77 3.36 13.34
N ASN A 93 -15.25 4.48 13.87
CA ASN A 93 -16.52 4.57 14.61
C ASN A 93 -17.74 4.76 13.68
N TRP A 94 -17.82 3.98 12.60
CA TRP A 94 -18.85 4.15 11.56
C TRP A 94 -20.23 3.59 11.97
N ILE A 95 -20.27 2.62 12.90
CA ILE A 95 -21.51 2.02 13.39
C ILE A 95 -22.30 2.99 14.31
N THR A 96 -21.60 3.85 15.06
CA THR A 96 -22.25 4.78 16.00
C THR A 96 -23.10 5.85 15.30
N HIS A 97 -22.71 6.30 14.10
CA HIS A 97 -23.46 7.34 13.36
C HIS A 97 -24.68 6.80 12.58
N MET A 98 -24.65 5.54 12.12
CA MET A 98 -25.81 4.93 11.47
C MET A 98 -26.92 4.59 12.49
N ALA A 99 -26.55 4.14 13.69
CA ALA A 99 -27.52 3.82 14.73
C ALA A 99 -28.34 5.04 15.19
N THR A 100 -27.75 6.24 15.26
CA THR A 100 -28.46 7.47 15.66
C THR A 100 -29.41 8.00 14.58
N MET A 101 -29.13 7.75 13.30
CA MET A 101 -30.00 8.17 12.19
C MET A 101 -31.29 7.34 12.11
N ASP A 102 -31.24 6.05 12.45
CA ASP A 102 -32.43 5.16 12.45
C ASP A 102 -33.43 5.48 13.58
N ILE A 103 -32.98 6.11 14.68
CA ILE A 103 -33.84 6.49 15.82
C ILE A 103 -34.50 7.87 15.66
N THR A 104 -34.09 8.68 14.69
CA THR A 104 -34.55 10.07 14.54
C THR A 104 -35.61 10.23 13.44
N TYR A 105 -35.75 9.24 12.53
CA TYR A 105 -36.75 9.20 11.46
C TYR A 105 -37.73 8.02 11.64
N GLY A 106 -38.25 7.85 12.85
CA GLY A 106 -39.34 6.93 13.19
C GLY A 106 -40.59 7.65 13.68
#